data_AF-A0A1V4GZE6-F1
#
_entry.id   AF-A0A1V4GZE6-F1
#
_cell.length_a   1.000
_cell.length_b   1.000
_cell.length_c   1.000
_cell.angle_alpha   90.00
_cell.angle_beta   90.00
_cell.angle_gamma   90.00
#
_symmetry.space_group_name_H-M   'P 1'
#
loop_
_entity.id
_entity.type
_entity.pdbx_description
1 polymer ?
#
loop_
_entity_poly.entity_id
_entity_poly.type
_entity_poly.pdbx_seq_one_letter_code
_entity_poly.pdbx_strand_id
1 'polypeptide(L)'
;MSNQNFKTGTIADVGYAEYKGKETFYLVLQDDKGNLAEPIRGKGLEEAFNKAGDLKKGDVVNLKDFGIDEDTKKRIWEIERHEPYQELTNEISQDKEPVRQKSIDDVVKETENAWKGKKAIKPQDFEYIPDNIKNNYVGVVKNKFMGDEKINYYDKDDKSQMNIAFEDRKYSLNTSRQDEKTINAMLDLAESKGWKEIKLKGTEEFKQKAWLEASLRGIEVKGYKPSERDLAMLEASKIERSVNTVIAEKIENPAHEISGDFQNYKSIISNALAMKEVHYQKGYNPSEQVLNEKYFELDDDKDLRIKKALDFDINEYKTHHYAIDKTSDTYFVKSMVENMNIPDNVKNEFNNNFNNRMTREFISNDNYDMPHENAFLRTTAVFARHDLEKSLDKMNINNKELVLKVYDEKMIDYSNQVNHHQKSFMSEKTKEVETAQPEQEQAPTQKTEKEIKQEIKTLIQNGVRDGSIKERSDIIEKLKENGFNVIRENKKSITLSNPNGKDIRLDGELFTKNYNALKSLNESLNPENVKEKYPQMSDENIAKVNLWRENVLSRYDTNEARQNAMSRLNNVLPDVASGKLELGYPIPPNEIKPEIEVRVPDSGDRSRSR
;
A
#
# COMPACT_ATOMS: atom_id res chain seq x y z
N MET A 1 -41.96 -7.99 -27.18
CA MET A 1 -41.67 -9.11 -28.11
C MET A 1 -40.21 -9.45 -27.94
N SER A 2 -39.92 -10.74 -27.83
CA SER A 2 -38.71 -11.30 -27.22
C SER A 2 -37.44 -10.94 -27.98
N ASN A 3 -36.55 -10.21 -27.32
CA ASN A 3 -35.21 -9.89 -27.77
C ASN A 3 -34.32 -11.15 -27.59
N GLN A 4 -34.53 -12.19 -28.40
CA GLN A 4 -33.75 -13.42 -28.30
C GLN A 4 -32.50 -13.31 -29.19
N ASN A 5 -31.45 -12.74 -28.60
CA ASN A 5 -30.10 -12.83 -29.12
C ASN A 5 -29.45 -14.13 -28.63
N PHE A 6 -29.51 -15.17 -29.45
CA PHE A 6 -28.79 -16.40 -29.15
C PHE A 6 -27.28 -16.19 -29.38
N LYS A 7 -26.48 -16.59 -28.38
CA LYS A 7 -25.00 -16.55 -28.46
C LYS A 7 -24.41 -17.88 -28.95
N THR A 8 -25.22 -18.93 -29.02
CA THR A 8 -24.83 -20.26 -29.50
C THR A 8 -26.02 -20.86 -30.24
N GLY A 9 -25.77 -21.54 -31.36
CA GLY A 9 -26.82 -22.16 -32.15
C GLY A 9 -26.33 -22.66 -33.50
N THR A 10 -27.21 -23.30 -34.24
CA THR A 10 -26.93 -23.75 -35.61
C THR A 10 -27.09 -22.58 -36.58
N ILE A 11 -26.16 -22.41 -37.52
CA ILE A 11 -26.27 -21.39 -38.57
C ILE A 11 -27.49 -21.70 -39.43
N ALA A 12 -28.54 -20.88 -39.30
CA ALA A 12 -29.77 -21.02 -40.05
C ALA A 12 -29.71 -20.25 -41.37
N ASP A 13 -29.04 -19.09 -41.37
CA ASP A 13 -28.89 -18.24 -42.54
C ASP A 13 -27.66 -17.33 -42.42
N VAL A 14 -27.06 -16.99 -43.56
CA VAL A 14 -25.89 -16.11 -43.64
C VAL A 14 -25.83 -15.45 -45.02
N GLY A 15 -25.51 -14.16 -45.05
CA GLY A 15 -25.41 -13.42 -46.31
C GLY A 15 -25.36 -11.92 -46.10
N TYR A 16 -25.81 -11.17 -47.09
CA TYR A 16 -25.87 -9.70 -47.04
C TYR A 16 -27.30 -9.23 -47.15
N ALA A 17 -27.64 -8.22 -46.36
CA ALA A 17 -28.94 -7.57 -46.42
C ALA A 17 -28.78 -6.07 -46.17
N GLU A 18 -29.70 -5.28 -46.73
CA GLU A 18 -29.71 -3.84 -46.48
C GLU A 18 -30.02 -3.55 -45.00
N TYR A 19 -29.14 -2.79 -44.36
CA TYR A 19 -29.32 -2.33 -42.99
C TYR A 19 -28.83 -0.89 -42.86
N LYS A 20 -29.74 0.02 -42.47
CA LYS A 20 -29.46 1.47 -42.35
C LYS A 20 -28.83 2.08 -43.62
N GLY A 21 -29.34 1.70 -44.80
CA GLY A 21 -28.92 2.23 -46.09
C GLY A 21 -27.57 1.70 -46.60
N LYS A 22 -27.06 0.60 -46.01
CA LYS A 22 -25.85 -0.09 -46.49
C LYS A 22 -26.08 -1.59 -46.52
N GLU A 23 -25.59 -2.23 -47.57
CA GLU A 23 -25.48 -3.69 -47.62
C GLU A 23 -24.53 -4.15 -46.50
N THR A 24 -25.03 -4.97 -45.58
CA THR A 24 -24.32 -5.38 -44.37
C THR A 24 -24.40 -6.89 -44.23
N PHE A 25 -23.25 -7.53 -44.01
CA PHE A 25 -23.17 -8.96 -43.71
C PHE A 25 -23.93 -9.29 -42.42
N TYR A 26 -24.72 -10.37 -42.45
CA TYR A 26 -25.49 -10.84 -41.32
C TYR A 26 -25.38 -12.35 -41.13
N LEU A 27 -25.65 -12.78 -39.89
CA LEU A 27 -25.73 -14.18 -39.48
C LEU A 27 -27.00 -14.41 -38.67
N VAL A 28 -27.72 -15.51 -38.93
CA VAL A 28 -28.89 -15.94 -38.17
C VAL A 28 -28.62 -17.31 -37.55
N LEU A 29 -28.86 -17.43 -36.25
CA LEU A 29 -28.73 -18.68 -35.51
C LEU A 29 -30.09 -19.30 -35.19
N GLN A 30 -30.12 -20.62 -35.09
CA GLN A 30 -31.24 -21.41 -34.59
C GLN A 30 -30.87 -22.07 -33.27
N ASP A 31 -31.75 -21.97 -32.27
CA ASP A 31 -31.58 -22.67 -30.99
C ASP A 31 -31.94 -24.17 -31.08
N ASP A 32 -31.71 -24.90 -29.98
CA ASP A 32 -32.02 -26.33 -29.85
C ASP A 32 -33.51 -26.66 -29.98
N LYS A 33 -34.39 -25.67 -29.83
CA LYS A 33 -35.85 -25.77 -29.96
C LYS A 33 -36.36 -25.35 -31.34
N GLY A 34 -35.46 -24.98 -32.26
CA GLY A 34 -35.79 -24.58 -33.62
C GLY A 34 -36.17 -23.11 -33.79
N ASN A 35 -36.06 -22.27 -32.75
CA ASN A 35 -36.33 -20.84 -32.82
C ASN A 35 -35.18 -20.08 -33.48
N LEU A 36 -35.51 -19.10 -34.32
CA LEU A 36 -34.51 -18.26 -34.99
C LEU A 36 -34.20 -17.00 -34.19
N ALA A 37 -32.91 -16.68 -34.09
CA ALA A 37 -32.39 -15.43 -33.56
C ALA A 37 -32.73 -14.26 -34.48
N GLU A 38 -32.66 -13.03 -33.96
CA GLU A 38 -32.57 -11.85 -34.82
C GLU A 38 -31.24 -11.86 -35.62
N PRO A 39 -31.21 -11.28 -36.85
CA PRO A 39 -29.99 -11.28 -37.64
C PRO A 39 -28.89 -10.43 -36.99
N ILE A 40 -27.81 -11.10 -36.63
CA ILE A 40 -26.61 -10.52 -36.02
C ILE A 40 -25.78 -9.84 -37.09
N ARG A 41 -25.32 -8.61 -36.82
CA ARG A 41 -24.55 -7.77 -37.75
C ARG A 41 -23.39 -7.10 -37.00
N GLY A 42 -22.20 -6.96 -37.57
CA GLY A 42 -21.08 -6.33 -36.85
C GLY A 42 -19.89 -6.01 -37.75
N LYS A 43 -19.05 -5.05 -37.35
CA LYS A 43 -17.91 -4.59 -38.15
C LYS A 43 -16.76 -5.60 -38.07
N GLY A 44 -16.67 -6.50 -39.07
CA GLY A 44 -15.66 -7.57 -39.16
C GLY A 44 -16.23 -8.98 -38.97
N LEU A 45 -17.55 -9.11 -38.83
CA LEU A 45 -18.27 -10.38 -38.76
C LEU A 45 -18.07 -11.23 -40.00
N GLU A 46 -18.11 -10.61 -41.18
CA GLU A 46 -17.89 -11.26 -42.47
C GLU A 46 -16.49 -11.86 -42.60
N GLU A 47 -15.46 -11.09 -42.22
CA GLU A 47 -14.07 -11.54 -42.30
C GLU A 47 -13.81 -12.71 -41.35
N ALA A 48 -14.38 -12.69 -40.17
CA ALA A 48 -14.27 -13.79 -39.23
C ALA A 48 -15.06 -15.02 -39.65
N PHE A 49 -16.28 -14.83 -40.19
CA PHE A 49 -17.07 -15.91 -40.77
C PHE A 49 -16.29 -16.61 -41.90
N ASN A 50 -15.66 -15.83 -42.78
CA ASN A 50 -14.87 -16.34 -43.91
C ASN A 50 -13.54 -16.97 -43.47
N LYS A 51 -12.95 -16.55 -42.34
CA LYS A 51 -11.68 -17.13 -41.81
C LYS A 51 -11.87 -18.39 -40.97
N ALA A 52 -13.08 -18.66 -40.50
CA ALA A 52 -13.42 -19.81 -39.65
C ALA A 52 -13.41 -21.19 -40.38
N GLY A 53 -12.84 -21.26 -41.60
CA GLY A 53 -12.59 -22.54 -42.28
C GLY A 53 -13.83 -23.18 -42.89
N ASP A 54 -14.54 -22.43 -43.73
CA ASP A 54 -15.72 -22.89 -44.49
C ASP A 54 -16.98 -23.18 -43.64
N LEU A 55 -17.29 -22.31 -42.67
CA LEU A 55 -18.60 -22.35 -41.99
C LEU A 55 -19.74 -22.26 -43.00
N LYS A 56 -20.69 -23.17 -42.89
CA LYS A 56 -21.88 -23.27 -43.76
C LYS A 56 -23.14 -23.31 -42.92
N LYS A 57 -24.25 -23.03 -43.59
CA LYS A 57 -25.58 -23.28 -43.04
C LYS A 57 -25.67 -24.73 -42.55
N GLY A 58 -26.06 -24.90 -41.28
CA GLY A 58 -26.11 -26.20 -40.61
C GLY A 58 -24.99 -26.43 -39.58
N ASP A 59 -23.92 -25.63 -39.57
CA ASP A 59 -22.86 -25.77 -38.57
C ASP A 59 -23.29 -25.19 -37.23
N VAL A 60 -22.89 -25.86 -36.14
CA VAL A 60 -23.12 -25.38 -34.77
C VAL A 60 -21.99 -24.44 -34.40
N VAL A 61 -22.35 -23.22 -34.00
CA VAL A 61 -21.38 -22.17 -33.66
C VAL A 61 -21.70 -21.53 -32.31
N ASN A 62 -20.66 -21.15 -31.59
CA ASN A 62 -20.75 -20.28 -30.43
C ASN A 62 -20.10 -18.94 -30.77
N LEU A 63 -20.90 -17.87 -30.78
CA LEU A 63 -20.47 -16.53 -31.18
C LEU A 63 -19.41 -15.93 -30.26
N LYS A 64 -19.31 -16.42 -29.01
CA LYS A 64 -18.20 -16.05 -28.11
C LYS A 64 -16.86 -16.57 -28.59
N ASP A 65 -16.82 -17.71 -29.27
CA ASP A 65 -15.60 -18.29 -29.83
C ASP A 65 -15.07 -17.44 -31.00
N PHE A 66 -15.95 -16.61 -31.55
CA PHE A 66 -15.63 -15.58 -32.53
C PHE A 66 -15.57 -14.17 -31.91
N GLY A 67 -15.55 -14.03 -30.57
CA GLY A 67 -15.35 -12.74 -29.90
C GLY A 67 -16.58 -11.82 -29.84
N ILE A 68 -17.81 -12.34 -29.99
CA ILE A 68 -19.05 -11.56 -29.85
C ILE A 68 -19.60 -11.67 -28.41
N ASP A 69 -19.53 -10.59 -27.63
CA ASP A 69 -20.25 -10.43 -26.35
C ASP A 69 -21.00 -9.09 -26.25
N GLU A 70 -22.10 -9.06 -25.48
CA GLU A 70 -23.05 -7.94 -25.36
C GLU A 70 -22.45 -6.67 -24.74
N ASP A 71 -21.40 -6.81 -23.92
CA ASP A 71 -20.77 -5.67 -23.22
C ASP A 71 -19.86 -4.83 -24.10
N THR A 72 -19.49 -5.31 -25.30
CA THR A 72 -18.71 -4.53 -26.24
C THR A 72 -19.62 -3.63 -27.08
N LYS A 73 -19.88 -2.41 -26.58
CA LYS A 73 -20.61 -1.34 -27.31
C LYS A 73 -20.08 -1.02 -28.72
N LYS A 74 -19.00 -1.66 -29.18
CA LYS A 74 -18.33 -1.33 -30.43
C LYS A 74 -18.44 -2.40 -31.53
N ARG A 75 -18.84 -3.67 -31.28
CA ARG A 75 -18.85 -4.75 -32.30
C ARG A 75 -17.60 -4.67 -33.24
N ILE A 76 -16.42 -4.41 -32.67
CA ILE A 76 -15.16 -4.25 -33.42
C ILE A 76 -14.44 -5.58 -33.35
N TRP A 77 -14.20 -6.18 -34.50
CA TRP A 77 -13.37 -7.37 -34.64
C TRP A 77 -11.92 -6.92 -34.80
N GLU A 78 -11.03 -7.37 -33.93
CA GLU A 78 -9.59 -7.33 -34.17
C GLU A 78 -9.13 -8.77 -34.40
N ILE A 79 -8.50 -8.95 -35.56
CA ILE A 79 -8.16 -10.20 -36.25
C ILE A 79 -7.09 -10.95 -35.47
N GLU A 80 -7.46 -11.68 -34.42
CA GLU A 80 -6.58 -12.63 -33.76
C GLU A 80 -7.09 -14.05 -34.02
N ARG A 81 -6.29 -14.87 -34.72
CA ARG A 81 -6.60 -16.30 -34.83
C ARG A 81 -6.54 -16.88 -33.43
N HIS A 82 -7.58 -17.62 -33.02
CA HIS A 82 -7.53 -18.40 -31.78
C HIS A 82 -6.29 -19.30 -31.83
N GLU A 83 -5.46 -19.17 -30.82
CA GLU A 83 -4.25 -19.95 -30.68
C GLU A 83 -4.38 -20.78 -29.40
N PRO A 84 -4.58 -22.11 -29.50
CA PRO A 84 -4.71 -22.93 -28.31
C PRO A 84 -3.45 -22.85 -27.46
N TYR A 85 -3.57 -23.20 -26.19
CA TYR A 85 -2.42 -23.38 -25.32
C TYR A 85 -1.46 -24.41 -25.89
N GLN A 86 -0.18 -24.06 -25.96
CA GLN A 86 0.82 -25.03 -26.37
C GLN A 86 1.01 -26.09 -25.28
N GLU A 87 1.23 -27.33 -25.69
CA GLU A 87 1.60 -28.41 -24.78
C GLU A 87 3.06 -28.20 -24.34
N LEU A 88 3.26 -27.38 -23.31
CA LEU A 88 4.56 -26.98 -22.78
C LEU A 88 4.88 -27.79 -21.53
N THR A 89 6.10 -28.31 -21.45
CA THR A 89 6.50 -29.33 -20.48
C THR A 89 6.60 -28.83 -19.05
N ASN A 90 6.92 -27.54 -18.86
CA ASN A 90 7.21 -26.94 -17.57
C ASN A 90 6.19 -25.83 -17.25
N GLU A 91 5.77 -25.75 -15.99
CA GLU A 91 4.72 -24.85 -15.51
C GLU A 91 5.09 -24.26 -14.14
N ILE A 92 4.88 -22.95 -14.01
CA ILE A 92 4.79 -22.24 -12.73
C ILE A 92 3.35 -21.72 -12.62
N SER A 93 2.58 -22.26 -11.69
CA SER A 93 1.20 -21.83 -11.46
C SER A 93 1.04 -21.17 -10.10
N GLN A 94 0.18 -20.17 -9.99
CA GLN A 94 -0.22 -19.62 -8.70
C GLN A 94 -0.90 -20.72 -7.86
N ASP A 95 -0.41 -20.99 -6.65
CA ASP A 95 -1.08 -21.96 -5.77
C ASP A 95 -2.30 -21.29 -5.10
N LYS A 96 -3.45 -21.39 -5.77
CA LYS A 96 -4.75 -21.04 -5.21
C LYS A 96 -5.67 -22.24 -5.40
N GLU A 97 -6.21 -22.77 -4.30
CA GLU A 97 -7.55 -23.36 -4.33
C GLU A 97 -8.54 -22.34 -4.92
N PRO A 98 -9.61 -22.78 -5.61
CA PRO A 98 -10.46 -21.92 -6.43
C PRO A 98 -10.90 -20.64 -5.68
N VAL A 99 -10.79 -19.52 -6.40
CA VAL A 99 -10.93 -18.13 -5.94
C VAL A 99 -12.02 -17.94 -4.85
N ARG A 100 -11.60 -17.66 -3.62
CA ARG A 100 -12.48 -17.06 -2.59
C ARG A 100 -12.83 -15.63 -3.00
N GLN A 101 -14.14 -15.33 -3.03
CA GLN A 101 -14.65 -13.95 -3.07
C GLN A 101 -14.01 -13.10 -1.96
N LYS A 102 -13.47 -11.94 -2.33
CA LYS A 102 -12.77 -11.02 -1.42
C LYS A 102 -13.69 -10.60 -0.26
N SER A 103 -13.16 -10.63 0.96
CA SER A 103 -13.93 -10.22 2.15
C SER A 103 -13.95 -8.69 2.32
N ILE A 104 -14.89 -8.13 3.11
CA ILE A 104 -14.96 -6.69 3.41
C ILE A 104 -13.66 -6.21 4.03
N ASP A 105 -13.01 -7.02 4.84
CA ASP A 105 -11.73 -6.66 5.44
C ASP A 105 -10.62 -6.52 4.39
N ASP A 106 -10.69 -7.27 3.29
CA ASP A 106 -9.74 -7.18 2.17
C ASP A 106 -10.06 -5.99 1.26
N VAL A 107 -11.35 -5.75 0.98
CA VAL A 107 -11.82 -4.58 0.22
C VAL A 107 -11.52 -3.29 0.97
N VAL A 108 -11.70 -3.28 2.30
CA VAL A 108 -11.45 -2.10 3.15
C VAL A 108 -9.95 -1.84 3.30
N LYS A 109 -9.12 -2.88 3.47
CA LYS A 109 -7.65 -2.72 3.46
C LYS A 109 -7.12 -2.20 2.13
N GLU A 110 -7.68 -2.67 1.01
CA GLU A 110 -7.36 -2.13 -0.32
C GLU A 110 -7.77 -0.65 -0.46
N THR A 111 -8.92 -0.24 0.11
CA THR A 111 -9.33 1.18 0.11
C THR A 111 -8.55 2.09 1.08
N GLU A 112 -8.10 1.58 2.23
CA GLU A 112 -7.19 2.29 3.13
C GLU A 112 -5.83 2.51 2.47
N ASN A 113 -5.37 1.55 1.66
CA ASN A 113 -4.19 1.70 0.81
C ASN A 113 -4.44 2.63 -0.39
N ALA A 114 -5.66 2.73 -0.90
CA ALA A 114 -6.02 3.66 -1.97
C ALA A 114 -6.05 5.14 -1.52
N TRP A 115 -6.17 5.42 -0.21
CA TRP A 115 -6.17 6.79 0.33
C TRP A 115 -4.77 7.36 0.60
N LYS A 116 -3.75 6.49 0.64
CA LYS A 116 -2.34 6.86 0.48
C LYS A 116 -1.96 6.64 -0.99
N GLY A 117 -2.27 7.65 -1.80
CA GLY A 117 -2.34 7.58 -3.26
C GLY A 117 -1.48 6.51 -3.97
N LYS A 118 -2.16 5.51 -4.53
CA LYS A 118 -1.87 4.97 -5.87
C LYS A 118 -3.19 4.82 -6.63
N LYS A 119 -3.11 5.03 -7.95
CA LYS A 119 -4.20 5.21 -8.91
C LYS A 119 -5.15 4.01 -9.00
N ALA A 120 -6.39 4.31 -9.37
CA ALA A 120 -7.41 3.35 -9.78
C ALA A 120 -6.93 2.41 -10.88
N ILE A 121 -7.27 1.14 -10.70
CA ILE A 121 -6.96 0.03 -11.59
C ILE A 121 -7.80 0.16 -12.87
N LYS A 122 -7.15 0.44 -14.01
CA LYS A 122 -7.67 0.51 -15.39
C LYS A 122 -7.08 -0.63 -16.23
N PRO A 123 -7.57 -0.96 -17.44
CA PRO A 123 -6.93 -1.95 -18.34
C PRO A 123 -5.43 -1.70 -18.69
N GLN A 124 -4.83 -0.63 -18.17
CA GLN A 124 -3.40 -0.34 -18.10
C GLN A 124 -2.69 -0.95 -16.87
N ASP A 125 -3.34 -1.67 -15.94
CA ASP A 125 -2.68 -2.25 -14.75
C ASP A 125 -1.82 -3.49 -15.03
N PHE A 126 -1.58 -3.78 -16.31
CA PHE A 126 -0.46 -4.59 -16.76
C PHE A 126 0.81 -3.74 -16.98
N GLU A 127 0.95 -2.58 -16.31
CA GLU A 127 2.06 -1.63 -16.50
C GLU A 127 3.32 -1.88 -15.66
N TYR A 128 3.49 -3.06 -15.07
CA TYR A 128 4.81 -3.48 -14.60
C TYR A 128 5.23 -4.81 -15.22
N ILE A 129 5.61 -4.72 -16.48
CA ILE A 129 6.48 -5.72 -17.10
C ILE A 129 7.87 -5.51 -16.47
N PRO A 130 8.41 -6.50 -15.71
CA PRO A 130 9.73 -6.37 -15.09
C PRO A 130 10.80 -6.01 -16.10
N ASP A 131 11.84 -5.28 -15.69
CA ASP A 131 12.88 -4.82 -16.61
C ASP A 131 13.57 -5.97 -17.33
N ASN A 132 13.75 -7.13 -16.70
CA ASN A 132 14.24 -8.34 -17.36
C ASN A 132 13.34 -8.76 -18.54
N ILE A 133 12.01 -8.75 -18.35
CA ILE A 133 11.06 -9.06 -19.42
C ILE A 133 11.11 -8.00 -20.51
N LYS A 134 11.04 -6.72 -20.11
CA LYS A 134 11.06 -5.58 -21.03
C LYS A 134 12.34 -5.52 -21.85
N ASN A 135 13.47 -5.88 -21.29
CA ASN A 135 14.77 -5.78 -21.93
C ASN A 135 15.06 -6.98 -22.83
N ASN A 136 14.58 -8.18 -22.49
CA ASN A 136 14.96 -9.42 -23.17
C ASN A 136 13.88 -10.05 -24.05
N TYR A 137 12.60 -9.71 -23.85
CA TYR A 137 11.48 -10.37 -24.51
C TYR A 137 10.54 -9.40 -25.24
N VAL A 138 9.77 -9.95 -26.16
CA VAL A 138 8.62 -9.31 -26.83
C VAL A 138 7.38 -10.12 -26.49
N GLY A 139 6.45 -9.51 -25.75
CA GLY A 139 5.15 -10.11 -25.43
C GLY A 139 4.12 -9.83 -26.52
N VAL A 140 3.48 -10.87 -27.03
CA VAL A 140 2.38 -10.78 -27.99
C VAL A 140 1.13 -11.33 -27.31
N VAL A 141 0.17 -10.44 -27.00
CA VAL A 141 -1.14 -10.84 -26.49
C VAL A 141 -1.82 -11.70 -27.54
N LYS A 142 -2.39 -12.83 -27.12
CA LYS A 142 -3.19 -13.78 -27.90
C LYS A 142 -4.55 -13.98 -27.24
N ASN A 143 -5.57 -14.28 -28.04
CA ASN A 143 -6.91 -14.60 -27.55
C ASN A 143 -7.52 -13.48 -26.68
N LYS A 144 -7.16 -12.21 -26.93
CA LYS A 144 -7.47 -11.04 -26.08
C LYS A 144 -8.95 -10.88 -25.67
N PHE A 145 -9.87 -11.43 -26.46
CA PHE A 145 -11.31 -11.32 -26.23
C PHE A 145 -11.96 -12.66 -25.91
N MET A 146 -11.17 -13.67 -25.54
CA MET A 146 -11.61 -15.04 -25.29
C MET A 146 -11.35 -15.41 -23.82
N GLY A 147 -12.01 -16.45 -23.33
CA GLY A 147 -11.87 -16.91 -21.94
C GLY A 147 -10.46 -17.44 -21.62
N ASP A 148 -9.67 -17.71 -22.65
CA ASP A 148 -8.31 -18.23 -22.62
C ASP A 148 -7.28 -17.21 -23.16
N GLU A 149 -7.52 -15.91 -22.93
CA GLU A 149 -6.52 -14.84 -23.14
C GLU A 149 -5.16 -15.25 -22.57
N LYS A 150 -4.11 -15.08 -23.39
CA LYS A 150 -2.73 -15.39 -23.03
C LYS A 150 -1.76 -14.37 -23.61
N ILE A 151 -0.52 -14.39 -23.14
CA ILE A 151 0.58 -13.62 -23.74
C ILE A 151 1.71 -14.58 -24.09
N ASN A 152 2.11 -14.60 -25.36
CA ASN A 152 3.27 -15.35 -25.82
C ASN A 152 4.50 -14.45 -25.75
N TYR A 153 5.53 -14.85 -24.98
CA TYR A 153 6.80 -14.13 -24.91
C TYR A 153 7.84 -14.79 -25.81
N TYR A 154 8.47 -13.99 -26.67
CA TYR A 154 9.56 -14.37 -27.56
C TYR A 154 10.84 -13.65 -27.15
N ASP A 155 12.01 -14.27 -27.31
CA ASP A 155 13.28 -13.55 -27.16
C ASP A 155 13.39 -12.42 -28.21
N LYS A 156 13.91 -11.25 -27.81
CA LYS A 156 14.13 -10.15 -28.76
C LYS A 156 15.12 -10.50 -29.88
N ASP A 157 16.04 -11.41 -29.59
CA ASP A 157 17.02 -11.89 -30.57
C ASP A 157 16.38 -12.86 -31.59
N ASP A 158 15.23 -13.45 -31.27
CA ASP A 158 14.44 -14.27 -32.21
C ASP A 158 13.61 -13.36 -33.12
N LYS A 159 14.26 -12.85 -34.17
CA LYS A 159 13.62 -12.02 -35.21
C LYS A 159 12.50 -12.74 -35.97
N SER A 160 12.42 -14.07 -35.89
CA SER A 160 11.41 -14.87 -36.57
C SER A 160 10.14 -15.09 -35.73
N GLN A 161 10.21 -14.83 -34.41
CA GLN A 161 9.12 -15.07 -33.45
C GLN A 161 8.48 -16.46 -33.61
N MET A 162 9.29 -17.46 -33.96
CA MET A 162 8.83 -18.83 -34.15
C MET A 162 8.95 -19.64 -32.86
N ASN A 163 9.93 -19.33 -32.01
CA ASN A 163 10.21 -20.11 -30.81
C ASN A 163 9.77 -19.35 -29.56
N ILE A 164 8.60 -19.71 -29.05
CA ILE A 164 8.09 -19.17 -27.78
C ILE A 164 9.11 -19.47 -26.66
N ALA A 165 9.43 -18.45 -25.88
CA ALA A 165 10.19 -18.62 -24.65
C ALA A 165 9.29 -19.10 -23.52
N PHE A 166 8.16 -18.44 -23.29
CA PHE A 166 7.11 -18.89 -22.37
C PHE A 166 5.75 -18.25 -22.69
N GLU A 167 4.68 -18.89 -22.22
CA GLU A 167 3.30 -18.40 -22.30
C GLU A 167 2.81 -17.97 -20.92
N ASP A 168 2.19 -16.79 -20.83
CA ASP A 168 1.45 -16.32 -19.67
C ASP A 168 -0.05 -16.55 -19.87
N ARG A 169 -0.62 -17.50 -19.11
CA ARG A 169 -2.03 -17.90 -19.16
C ARG A 169 -2.81 -17.40 -17.93
N LYS A 170 -2.51 -16.16 -17.48
CA LYS A 170 -3.14 -15.47 -16.34
C LYS A 170 -2.81 -16.05 -14.96
N TYR A 171 -3.03 -17.35 -14.73
CA TYR A 171 -2.79 -18.06 -13.47
C TYR A 171 -1.62 -19.06 -13.54
N SER A 172 -1.07 -19.27 -14.74
CA SER A 172 0.08 -20.15 -14.97
C SER A 172 1.01 -19.58 -16.03
N LEU A 173 2.31 -19.71 -15.82
CA LEU A 173 3.37 -19.45 -16.78
C LEU A 173 3.91 -20.79 -17.27
N ASN A 174 3.96 -21.00 -18.58
CA ASN A 174 4.31 -22.30 -19.16
C ASN A 174 5.48 -22.15 -20.15
N THR A 175 6.39 -23.11 -20.16
CA THR A 175 7.56 -23.11 -21.06
C THR A 175 8.00 -24.52 -21.41
N SER A 176 8.62 -24.71 -22.56
CA SER A 176 9.36 -25.94 -22.91
C SER A 176 10.82 -25.88 -22.48
N ARG A 177 11.29 -24.70 -22.01
CA ARG A 177 12.69 -24.44 -21.67
C ARG A 177 12.97 -24.65 -20.18
N GLN A 178 14.26 -24.77 -19.85
CA GLN A 178 14.74 -24.95 -18.47
C GLN A 178 16.04 -24.17 -18.18
N ASP A 179 16.34 -23.18 -19.03
CA ASP A 179 17.45 -22.26 -18.84
C ASP A 179 17.13 -21.20 -17.78
N GLU A 180 18.17 -20.71 -17.11
CA GLU A 180 18.04 -19.75 -16.01
C GLU A 180 17.44 -18.42 -16.47
N LYS A 181 17.69 -17.99 -17.71
CA LYS A 181 17.16 -16.74 -18.27
C LYS A 181 15.63 -16.78 -18.33
N THR A 182 15.06 -17.88 -18.82
CA THR A 182 13.61 -18.08 -18.93
C THR A 182 12.96 -18.29 -17.56
N ILE A 183 13.60 -19.05 -16.66
CA ILE A 183 13.11 -19.27 -15.30
C ILE A 183 13.06 -17.96 -14.50
N ASN A 184 14.13 -17.15 -14.55
CA ASN A 184 14.15 -15.84 -13.89
C ASN A 184 13.08 -14.92 -14.46
N ALA A 185 12.90 -14.89 -15.78
CA ALA A 185 11.85 -14.12 -16.43
C ALA A 185 10.44 -14.52 -15.94
N MET A 186 10.14 -15.82 -15.89
CA MET A 186 8.86 -16.30 -15.39
C MET A 186 8.66 -15.97 -13.91
N LEU A 187 9.71 -16.06 -13.08
CA LEU A 187 9.63 -15.70 -11.66
C LEU A 187 9.50 -14.19 -11.43
N ASP A 188 10.18 -13.34 -12.20
CA ASP A 188 10.02 -11.88 -12.16
C ASP A 188 8.57 -11.51 -12.49
N LEU A 189 7.99 -12.19 -13.47
CA LEU A 189 6.61 -11.97 -13.89
C LEU A 189 5.61 -12.51 -12.86
N ALA A 190 5.89 -13.65 -12.23
CA ALA A 190 5.10 -14.19 -11.12
C ALA A 190 5.10 -13.23 -9.92
N GLU A 191 6.27 -12.69 -9.58
CA GLU A 191 6.45 -11.70 -8.51
C GLU A 191 5.72 -10.39 -8.81
N SER A 192 5.83 -9.87 -10.05
CA SER A 192 5.10 -8.65 -10.45
C SER A 192 3.58 -8.85 -10.48
N LYS A 193 3.11 -10.09 -10.70
CA LYS A 193 1.71 -10.52 -10.55
C LYS A 193 1.31 -10.76 -9.08
N GLY A 194 2.23 -10.60 -8.13
CA GLY A 194 1.99 -10.76 -6.70
C GLY A 194 1.83 -12.22 -6.24
N TRP A 195 2.42 -13.18 -6.94
CA TRP A 195 2.37 -14.58 -6.55
C TRP A 195 3.32 -14.84 -5.38
N LYS A 196 2.77 -15.03 -4.19
CA LYS A 196 3.54 -15.36 -2.97
C LYS A 196 3.80 -16.85 -2.81
N GLU A 197 2.93 -17.67 -3.41
CA GLU A 197 3.01 -19.11 -3.39
C GLU A 197 2.78 -19.65 -4.81
N ILE A 198 3.68 -20.53 -5.24
CA ILE A 198 3.67 -21.14 -6.57
C ILE A 198 3.72 -22.66 -6.48
N LYS A 199 3.14 -23.30 -7.48
CA LYS A 199 3.24 -24.74 -7.70
C LYS A 199 4.01 -24.99 -8.99
N LEU A 200 5.02 -25.86 -8.91
CA LEU A 200 5.86 -26.24 -10.05
C LEU A 200 5.41 -27.57 -10.64
N LYS A 201 5.37 -27.66 -11.97
CA LYS A 201 5.29 -28.92 -12.71
C LYS A 201 6.34 -28.93 -13.83
N GLY A 202 6.75 -30.12 -14.26
CA GLY A 202 7.70 -30.31 -15.36
C GLY A 202 8.92 -31.14 -14.98
N THR A 203 10.02 -30.91 -15.70
CA THR A 203 11.27 -31.66 -15.51
C THR A 203 11.87 -31.43 -14.12
N GLU A 204 12.60 -32.41 -13.58
CA GLU A 204 13.26 -32.25 -12.28
C GLU A 204 14.28 -31.10 -12.29
N GLU A 205 15.01 -30.95 -13.39
CA GLU A 205 15.98 -29.86 -13.57
C GLU A 205 15.30 -28.48 -13.53
N PHE A 206 14.16 -28.33 -14.22
CA PHE A 206 13.37 -27.10 -14.17
C PHE A 206 12.88 -26.84 -12.75
N LYS A 207 12.28 -27.84 -12.11
CA LYS A 207 11.74 -27.70 -10.74
C LYS A 207 12.82 -27.33 -9.73
N GLN A 208 14.00 -27.95 -9.82
CA GLN A 208 15.14 -27.66 -8.95
C GLN A 208 15.60 -26.20 -9.10
N LYS A 209 15.85 -25.75 -10.34
CA LYS A 209 16.32 -24.37 -10.61
C LYS A 209 15.26 -23.33 -10.26
N ALA A 210 14.00 -23.58 -10.63
CA ALA A 210 12.89 -22.70 -10.29
C ALA A 210 12.64 -22.64 -8.78
N TRP A 211 12.76 -23.77 -8.06
CA TRP A 211 12.66 -23.80 -6.61
C TRP A 211 13.78 -23.00 -5.95
N LEU A 212 15.03 -23.17 -6.39
CA LEU A 212 16.18 -22.45 -5.86
C LEU A 212 15.98 -20.93 -6.02
N GLU A 213 15.65 -20.50 -7.23
CA GLU A 213 15.47 -19.08 -7.56
C GLU A 213 14.25 -18.47 -6.85
N ALA A 214 13.11 -19.16 -6.83
CA ALA A 214 11.91 -18.74 -6.12
C ALA A 214 12.15 -18.63 -4.60
N SER A 215 12.88 -19.60 -4.03
CA SER A 215 13.24 -19.60 -2.61
C SER A 215 14.21 -18.46 -2.25
N LEU A 216 15.09 -18.05 -3.16
CA LEU A 216 15.94 -16.87 -3.00
C LEU A 216 15.13 -15.56 -3.02
N ARG A 217 14.01 -15.54 -3.73
CA ARG A 217 13.06 -14.41 -3.81
C ARG A 217 12.02 -14.41 -2.69
N GLY A 218 12.04 -15.42 -1.82
CA GLY A 218 11.05 -15.56 -0.74
C GLY A 218 9.66 -15.98 -1.21
N ILE A 219 9.56 -16.59 -2.39
CA ILE A 219 8.32 -17.18 -2.92
C ILE A 219 8.21 -18.62 -2.39
N GLU A 220 7.08 -18.97 -1.78
CA GLU A 220 6.82 -20.33 -1.30
C GLU A 220 6.54 -21.27 -2.48
N VAL A 221 7.12 -22.47 -2.45
CA VAL A 221 7.08 -23.40 -3.59
C VAL A 221 6.50 -24.76 -3.18
N LYS A 222 5.44 -25.18 -3.88
CA LYS A 222 4.86 -26.52 -3.81
C LYS A 222 5.20 -27.33 -5.06
N GLY A 223 5.20 -28.66 -4.94
CA GLY A 223 5.41 -29.59 -6.07
C GLY A 223 6.86 -29.98 -6.35
N TYR A 224 7.82 -29.47 -5.58
CA TYR A 224 9.21 -29.93 -5.55
C TYR A 224 9.65 -30.20 -4.11
N LYS A 225 10.34 -31.32 -3.87
CA LYS A 225 10.91 -31.66 -2.56
C LYS A 225 12.42 -31.48 -2.63
N PRO A 226 12.99 -30.42 -2.03
CA PRO A 226 14.41 -30.16 -2.12
C PRO A 226 15.24 -31.24 -1.43
N SER A 227 16.38 -31.57 -2.03
CA SER A 227 17.40 -32.44 -1.44
C SER A 227 18.31 -31.65 -0.47
N GLU A 228 19.10 -32.35 0.35
CA GLU A 228 20.11 -31.71 1.21
C GLU A 228 21.10 -30.85 0.41
N ARG A 229 21.44 -31.29 -0.81
CA ARG A 229 22.29 -30.55 -1.74
C ARG A 229 21.63 -29.24 -2.20
N ASP A 230 20.32 -29.25 -2.44
CA ASP A 230 19.56 -28.07 -2.87
C ASP A 230 19.45 -27.03 -1.74
N LEU A 231 19.28 -27.50 -0.50
CA LEU A 231 19.29 -26.63 0.69
C LEU A 231 20.66 -25.97 0.90
N ALA A 232 21.74 -26.73 0.75
CA ALA A 232 23.11 -26.20 0.83
C ALA A 232 23.40 -25.19 -0.30
N MET A 233 22.91 -25.46 -1.51
CA MET A 233 22.99 -24.51 -2.63
C MET A 233 22.18 -23.24 -2.36
N LEU A 234 20.98 -23.35 -1.78
CA LEU A 234 20.17 -22.20 -1.38
C LEU A 234 20.87 -21.33 -0.33
N GLU A 235 21.47 -21.95 0.70
CA GLU A 235 22.26 -21.23 1.70
C GLU A 235 23.49 -20.56 1.07
N ALA A 236 24.23 -21.27 0.23
CA ALA A 236 25.37 -20.70 -0.48
C ALA A 236 24.97 -19.53 -1.38
N SER A 237 23.87 -19.64 -2.14
CA SER A 237 23.36 -18.56 -2.99
C SER A 237 22.77 -17.39 -2.21
N LYS A 238 22.20 -17.62 -1.00
CA LYS A 238 21.81 -16.53 -0.07
C LYS A 238 23.04 -15.77 0.42
N ILE A 239 24.12 -16.48 0.74
CA ILE A 239 25.40 -15.88 1.15
C ILE A 239 26.02 -15.13 -0.05
N GLU A 240 26.10 -15.73 -1.23
CA GLU A 240 26.64 -15.08 -2.44
C GLU A 240 25.82 -13.87 -2.89
N ARG A 241 24.47 -13.90 -2.82
CA ARG A 241 23.64 -12.70 -3.05
C ARG A 241 23.88 -11.66 -1.96
N SER A 242 23.99 -12.04 -0.69
CA SER A 242 24.34 -11.07 0.37
C SER A 242 25.72 -10.42 0.17
N VAL A 243 26.62 -11.05 -0.59
CA VAL A 243 27.96 -10.52 -0.92
C VAL A 243 27.98 -9.76 -2.26
N ASN A 244 27.22 -10.20 -3.28
CA ASN A 244 27.20 -9.61 -4.63
C ASN A 244 26.12 -8.52 -4.84
N THR A 245 25.01 -8.53 -4.10
CA THR A 245 24.02 -7.41 -4.07
C THR A 245 24.65 -6.14 -3.49
N VAL A 246 25.74 -6.26 -2.72
CA VAL A 246 26.53 -5.12 -2.21
C VAL A 246 27.44 -4.49 -3.29
N ILE A 247 27.72 -5.19 -4.41
CA ILE A 247 28.71 -4.77 -5.42
C ILE A 247 28.08 -4.41 -6.78
N ALA A 248 27.00 -5.08 -7.23
CA ALA A 248 26.51 -4.95 -8.61
C ALA A 248 25.40 -3.92 -8.85
N GLU A 249 24.59 -3.52 -7.86
CA GLU A 249 23.50 -2.53 -8.05
C GLU A 249 23.99 -1.06 -8.11
N LYS A 250 25.29 -0.80 -7.95
CA LYS A 250 25.81 0.53 -7.60
C LYS A 250 26.66 1.25 -8.65
N ILE A 251 26.45 1.00 -9.96
CA ILE A 251 27.30 1.61 -11.00
C ILE A 251 26.60 2.59 -11.97
N GLU A 252 25.27 2.74 -12.02
CA GLU A 252 24.69 3.68 -13.02
C GLU A 252 24.20 5.06 -12.52
N ASN A 253 24.02 5.35 -11.22
CA ASN A 253 24.03 6.74 -10.71
C ASN A 253 24.05 6.84 -9.16
N PRO A 254 25.23 6.87 -8.51
CA PRO A 254 25.34 6.69 -7.05
C PRO A 254 24.74 7.82 -6.19
N ALA A 255 24.62 9.04 -6.73
CA ALA A 255 24.23 10.21 -5.94
C ALA A 255 22.71 10.37 -5.76
N HIS A 256 21.87 9.72 -6.58
CA HIS A 256 20.41 9.87 -6.52
C HIS A 256 19.75 8.83 -5.57
N GLU A 257 20.26 7.59 -5.53
CA GLU A 257 19.65 6.48 -4.78
C GLU A 257 19.95 6.47 -3.27
N ILE A 258 20.98 7.17 -2.81
CA ILE A 258 21.34 7.24 -1.37
C ILE A 258 20.52 8.33 -0.64
N SER A 259 19.90 9.23 -1.40
CA SER A 259 19.22 10.42 -0.88
C SER A 259 17.84 10.17 -0.24
N GLY A 260 17.27 8.96 -0.39
CA GLY A 260 15.91 8.62 0.08
C GLY A 260 14.81 9.38 -0.69
N ASP A 261 13.59 8.89 -0.67
CA ASP A 261 12.44 9.55 -1.31
C ASP A 261 12.28 11.00 -0.81
N PHE A 262 12.59 11.97 -1.68
CA PHE A 262 12.71 13.41 -1.40
C PHE A 262 11.42 14.13 -0.94
N GLN A 263 10.34 13.38 -0.66
CA GLN A 263 9.11 13.91 -0.07
C GLN A 263 9.24 14.11 1.44
N ASN A 264 10.07 13.35 2.15
CA ASN A 264 10.17 13.42 3.61
C ASN A 264 11.22 14.45 4.09
N TYR A 265 12.27 14.72 3.31
CA TYR A 265 13.35 15.64 3.70
C TYR A 265 12.87 17.06 4.03
N LYS A 266 11.98 17.62 3.19
CA LYS A 266 11.37 18.94 3.46
C LYS A 266 10.55 18.93 4.75
N SER A 267 9.78 17.87 5.01
CA SER A 267 9.01 17.74 6.26
C SER A 267 9.91 17.60 7.48
N ILE A 268 11.01 16.85 7.38
CA ILE A 268 12.00 16.69 8.46
C ILE A 268 12.59 18.06 8.81
N ILE A 269 13.00 18.83 7.80
CA ILE A 269 13.53 20.18 8.03
C ILE A 269 12.46 21.10 8.62
N SER A 270 11.25 21.13 8.05
CA SER A 270 10.16 21.98 8.57
C SER A 270 9.83 21.67 10.02
N ASN A 271 9.79 20.39 10.41
CA ASN A 271 9.58 19.99 11.80
C ASN A 271 10.76 20.39 12.69
N ALA A 272 12.00 20.18 12.24
CA ALA A 272 13.19 20.57 13.00
C ALA A 272 13.26 22.09 13.21
N LEU A 273 12.93 22.89 12.18
CA LEU A 273 12.88 24.35 12.28
C LEU A 273 11.79 24.81 13.25
N ALA A 274 10.60 24.19 13.19
CA ALA A 274 9.51 24.48 14.13
C ALA A 274 9.89 24.15 15.58
N MET A 275 10.60 23.04 15.82
CA MET A 275 11.13 22.72 17.15
C MET A 275 12.11 23.79 17.64
N LYS A 276 12.91 24.36 16.72
CA LYS A 276 13.92 25.39 17.02
C LYS A 276 13.31 26.74 17.41
N GLU A 277 12.11 27.07 16.94
CA GLU A 277 11.39 28.30 17.30
C GLU A 277 11.11 28.43 18.79
N VAL A 278 10.89 27.30 19.47
CA VAL A 278 10.65 27.25 20.92
C VAL A 278 11.89 27.72 21.70
N HIS A 279 13.07 27.69 21.08
CA HIS A 279 14.36 27.84 21.75
C HIS A 279 15.27 28.94 21.17
N TYR A 280 14.79 29.80 20.27
CA TYR A 280 15.57 30.93 19.76
C TYR A 280 15.89 31.95 20.86
N GLN A 281 17.19 32.19 21.09
CA GLN A 281 17.68 33.15 22.08
C GLN A 281 18.03 34.51 21.47
N LYS A 282 17.74 35.58 22.20
CA LYS A 282 18.19 36.94 21.86
C LYS A 282 19.70 37.08 22.10
N GLY A 283 20.41 37.68 21.15
CA GLY A 283 21.86 37.99 21.27
C GLY A 283 22.82 36.92 20.74
N TYR A 284 22.31 35.83 20.19
CA TYR A 284 23.12 34.76 19.59
C TYR A 284 23.52 35.10 18.14
N ASN A 285 24.77 34.81 17.73
CA ASN A 285 25.27 35.09 16.38
C ASN A 285 24.96 33.91 15.41
N PRO A 286 23.99 34.05 14.49
CA PRO A 286 23.56 32.95 13.62
C PRO A 286 24.63 32.49 12.63
N SER A 287 25.63 33.35 12.34
CA SER A 287 26.64 33.08 11.32
C SER A 287 27.71 32.08 11.77
N GLU A 288 27.88 31.88 13.08
CA GLU A 288 28.87 30.94 13.64
C GLU A 288 28.39 29.47 13.59
N GLN A 289 27.12 29.23 13.24
CA GLN A 289 26.54 27.88 13.16
C GLN A 289 26.51 27.29 11.75
N VAL A 290 26.78 28.08 10.71
CA VAL A 290 26.74 27.57 9.33
C VAL A 290 27.90 26.61 9.12
N LEU A 291 27.57 25.36 8.82
CA LEU A 291 28.55 24.32 8.59
C LEU A 291 29.15 24.50 7.20
N ASN A 292 30.47 24.36 7.11
CA ASN A 292 31.20 24.27 5.84
C ASN A 292 31.56 22.81 5.55
N GLU A 293 32.13 22.53 4.38
CA GLU A 293 32.53 21.18 3.96
C GLU A 293 33.55 20.50 4.89
N LYS A 294 34.19 21.26 5.79
CA LYS A 294 35.22 20.83 6.73
C LYS A 294 34.73 20.86 8.17
N TYR A 295 33.41 20.92 8.41
CA TYR A 295 32.86 21.09 9.76
C TYR A 295 33.30 19.99 10.75
N PHE A 296 33.65 18.81 10.24
CA PHE A 296 34.13 17.65 10.99
C PHE A 296 35.63 17.62 11.26
N GLU A 297 36.43 18.52 10.64
CA GLU A 297 37.85 18.65 10.95
C GLU A 297 38.00 19.20 12.37
N LEU A 298 38.80 18.53 13.22
CA LEU A 298 38.98 18.90 14.63
C LEU A 298 40.36 19.46 14.92
N ASP A 299 40.39 20.66 15.46
CA ASP A 299 41.61 21.36 15.86
C ASP A 299 42.11 20.86 17.24
N ASP A 300 43.42 20.63 17.40
CA ASP A 300 44.00 20.08 18.64
C ASP A 300 43.86 21.00 19.85
N ASP A 301 43.83 22.32 19.62
CA ASP A 301 43.76 23.31 20.70
C ASP A 301 42.33 23.76 20.96
N LYS A 302 41.49 23.84 19.92
CA LYS A 302 40.13 24.40 20.02
C LYS A 302 39.03 23.36 20.26
N ASP A 303 39.23 22.12 19.82
CA ASP A 303 38.18 21.08 19.85
C ASP A 303 38.43 19.99 20.91
N LEU A 304 39.24 20.27 21.94
CA LEU A 304 39.56 19.35 23.03
C LEU A 304 38.34 18.68 23.69
N ARG A 305 37.24 19.44 23.86
CA ARG A 305 35.98 18.91 24.39
C ARG A 305 35.37 17.85 23.47
N ILE A 306 35.32 18.14 22.17
CA ILE A 306 34.73 17.26 21.15
C ILE A 306 35.59 16.00 21.01
N LYS A 307 36.92 16.13 20.99
CA LYS A 307 37.85 14.98 20.92
C LYS A 307 37.67 14.01 22.10
N LYS A 308 37.74 14.54 23.33
CA LYS A 308 37.48 13.75 24.55
C LYS A 308 36.11 13.08 24.51
N ALA A 309 35.15 13.77 23.93
CA ALA A 309 33.80 13.25 23.79
C ALA A 309 33.71 12.08 22.79
N LEU A 310 34.49 12.09 21.71
CA LEU A 310 34.56 11.04 20.70
C LEU A 310 35.27 9.78 21.20
N ASP A 311 36.35 9.93 21.97
CA ASP A 311 37.21 8.83 22.44
C ASP A 311 36.60 7.95 23.55
N PHE A 312 35.44 8.32 24.08
CA PHE A 312 34.82 7.65 25.22
C PHE A 312 34.04 6.39 24.84
N ASP A 313 34.00 5.40 25.75
CA ASP A 313 33.18 4.20 25.59
C ASP A 313 31.70 4.49 25.86
N ILE A 314 30.88 4.38 24.83
CA ILE A 314 29.46 4.74 24.82
C ILE A 314 28.54 3.62 25.33
N ASN A 315 29.06 2.48 25.81
CA ASN A 315 28.24 1.33 26.25
C ASN A 315 27.57 1.48 27.63
N GLU A 316 27.70 2.63 28.30
CA GLU A 316 27.37 2.77 29.73
C GLU A 316 25.92 3.25 30.03
N TYR A 317 25.21 3.85 29.07
CA TYR A 317 23.92 4.49 29.30
C TYR A 317 22.73 3.57 28.95
N LYS A 318 22.14 2.92 29.97
CA LYS A 318 20.93 2.08 29.80
C LYS A 318 19.62 2.87 29.64
N THR A 319 19.63 4.16 29.97
CA THR A 319 18.48 5.07 29.89
C THR A 319 18.88 6.35 29.16
N HIS A 320 18.20 6.63 28.04
CA HIS A 320 18.46 7.81 27.22
C HIS A 320 17.95 9.09 27.89
N HIS A 321 18.69 10.19 27.72
CA HIS A 321 18.28 11.50 28.22
C HIS A 321 17.00 12.00 27.51
N TYR A 322 16.04 12.56 28.25
CA TYR A 322 14.74 12.98 27.73
C TYR A 322 14.83 14.04 26.61
N ALA A 323 15.93 14.79 26.55
CA ALA A 323 16.17 15.84 25.55
C ALA A 323 16.52 15.29 24.16
N ILE A 324 16.94 14.02 24.05
CA ILE A 324 17.35 13.39 22.79
C ILE A 324 16.25 13.39 21.73
N ASP A 325 14.99 13.32 22.14
CA ASP A 325 13.84 13.33 21.22
C ASP A 325 13.12 14.68 21.19
N LYS A 326 13.69 15.69 21.86
CA LYS A 326 13.06 17.01 22.02
C LYS A 326 13.84 18.15 21.40
N THR A 327 15.10 17.95 21.02
CA THR A 327 15.87 19.01 20.37
C THR A 327 15.83 18.94 18.86
N SER A 328 15.77 20.11 18.23
CA SER A 328 15.73 20.26 16.76
C SER A 328 16.87 19.53 16.05
N ASP A 329 18.11 19.73 16.51
CA ASP A 329 19.31 19.17 15.87
C ASP A 329 19.41 17.64 16.00
N THR A 330 19.02 17.06 17.15
CA THR A 330 19.01 15.60 17.35
C THR A 330 17.87 14.94 16.59
N TYR A 331 16.69 15.56 16.58
CA TYR A 331 15.56 15.13 15.76
C TYR A 331 15.92 15.10 14.28
N PHE A 332 16.56 16.16 13.77
CA PHE A 332 16.98 16.24 12.37
C PHE A 332 17.92 15.08 12.01
N VAL A 333 19.01 14.92 12.77
CA VAL A 333 20.01 13.89 12.56
C VAL A 333 19.40 12.48 12.57
N LYS A 334 18.61 12.15 13.60
CA LYS A 334 18.00 10.82 13.73
C LYS A 334 17.01 10.54 12.60
N SER A 335 16.15 11.51 12.31
CA SER A 335 15.17 11.39 11.21
C SER A 335 15.87 11.26 9.86
N MET A 336 16.97 11.98 9.66
CA MET A 336 17.75 11.93 8.44
C MET A 336 18.38 10.56 8.24
N VAL A 337 19.10 10.03 9.23
CA VAL A 337 19.73 8.68 9.13
C VAL A 337 18.68 7.59 8.98
N GLU A 338 17.53 7.70 9.66
CA GLU A 338 16.42 6.76 9.52
C GLU A 338 15.89 6.67 8.07
N ASN A 339 15.89 7.81 7.37
CA ASN A 339 15.43 7.93 5.98
C ASN A 339 16.53 7.76 4.94
N MET A 340 17.79 7.51 5.34
CA MET A 340 18.86 7.16 4.41
C MET A 340 18.67 5.74 3.88
N ASN A 341 19.02 5.55 2.61
CA ASN A 341 19.05 4.23 1.99
C ASN A 341 20.31 3.45 2.41
N ILE A 342 20.37 3.11 3.70
CA ILE A 342 21.43 2.32 4.33
C ILE A 342 20.80 1.14 5.10
N PRO A 343 21.54 0.04 5.33
CA PRO A 343 21.00 -1.12 6.04
C PRO A 343 20.49 -0.80 7.46
N ASP A 344 19.38 -1.43 7.88
CA ASP A 344 18.77 -1.16 9.20
C ASP A 344 19.68 -1.51 10.38
N ASN A 345 20.58 -2.48 10.22
CA ASN A 345 21.60 -2.76 11.24
C ASN A 345 22.59 -1.59 11.44
N VAL A 346 22.92 -0.84 10.38
CA VAL A 346 23.71 0.39 10.45
C VAL A 346 22.91 1.49 11.16
N LYS A 347 21.62 1.65 10.82
CA LYS A 347 20.75 2.65 11.49
C LYS A 347 20.61 2.37 12.99
N ASN A 348 20.41 1.11 13.36
CA ASN A 348 20.28 0.70 14.75
C ASN A 348 21.58 0.92 15.53
N GLU A 349 22.73 0.53 14.95
CA GLU A 349 24.05 0.78 15.55
C GLU A 349 24.32 2.28 15.72
N PHE A 350 24.03 3.07 14.67
CA PHE A 350 24.14 4.52 14.70
C PHE A 350 23.29 5.12 15.82
N ASN A 351 21.99 4.77 15.87
CA ASN A 351 21.07 5.31 16.86
C ASN A 351 21.52 5.00 18.28
N ASN A 352 21.99 3.77 18.54
CA ASN A 352 22.53 3.40 19.84
C ASN A 352 23.75 4.26 20.21
N ASN A 353 24.72 4.35 19.30
CA ASN A 353 25.96 5.08 19.53
C ASN A 353 25.71 6.59 19.74
N PHE A 354 24.92 7.19 18.85
CA PHE A 354 24.56 8.59 18.87
C PHE A 354 23.73 8.95 20.11
N ASN A 355 22.70 8.15 20.45
CA ASN A 355 21.88 8.43 21.63
C ASN A 355 22.70 8.33 22.93
N ASN A 356 23.63 7.38 23.03
CA ASN A 356 24.50 7.26 24.21
C ASN A 356 25.46 8.44 24.32
N ARG A 357 26.06 8.87 23.20
CA ARG A 357 26.94 10.04 23.16
C ARG A 357 26.20 11.32 23.53
N MET A 358 25.01 11.55 22.96
CA MET A 358 24.18 12.71 23.27
C MET A 358 23.64 12.68 24.70
N THR A 359 23.30 11.50 25.24
CA THR A 359 22.88 11.35 26.64
C THR A 359 23.93 11.92 27.57
N ARG A 360 25.20 11.54 27.36
CA ARG A 360 26.31 12.07 28.16
C ARG A 360 26.46 13.58 27.98
N GLU A 361 26.39 14.10 26.76
CA GLU A 361 26.50 15.55 26.54
C GLU A 361 25.42 16.34 27.25
N PHE A 362 24.19 15.83 27.27
CA PHE A 362 23.11 16.45 28.01
C PHE A 362 23.35 16.40 29.53
N ILE A 363 23.74 15.23 30.07
CA ILE A 363 24.07 15.08 31.49
C ILE A 363 25.24 16.00 31.91
N SER A 364 26.26 16.12 31.06
CA SER A 364 27.45 16.94 31.36
C SER A 364 27.14 18.45 31.37
N ASN A 365 26.04 18.86 30.76
CA ASN A 365 25.60 20.24 30.64
C ASN A 365 24.41 20.58 31.56
N ASP A 366 23.95 19.66 32.42
CA ASP A 366 22.68 19.75 33.18
C ASP A 366 22.72 20.71 34.40
N ASN A 367 23.56 21.74 34.36
CA ASN A 367 23.58 22.82 35.34
C ASN A 367 22.47 23.83 35.01
N TYR A 368 21.24 23.56 35.45
CA TYR A 368 20.08 24.46 35.50
C TYR A 368 19.62 25.09 34.17
N ASP A 369 18.37 24.82 33.80
CA ASP A 369 17.68 25.26 32.58
C ASP A 369 18.33 24.80 31.27
N MET A 370 17.73 23.74 30.71
CA MET A 370 17.76 23.30 29.30
C MET A 370 18.89 23.93 28.46
N PRO A 371 19.95 23.19 28.10
CA PRO A 371 21.05 23.73 27.29
C PRO A 371 20.45 24.30 26.01
N HIS A 372 20.53 25.61 25.88
CA HIS A 372 19.94 26.37 24.81
C HIS A 372 20.26 25.72 23.47
N GLU A 373 19.24 25.37 22.68
CA GLU A 373 19.36 24.59 21.44
C GLU A 373 20.30 25.21 20.38
N ASN A 374 20.80 26.42 20.64
CA ASN A 374 21.74 27.12 19.76
C ASN A 374 23.21 26.89 20.13
N ALA A 375 23.60 26.11 21.13
CA ALA A 375 25.02 26.01 21.50
C ALA A 375 25.81 24.89 20.79
N PHE A 376 25.17 23.97 20.03
CA PHE A 376 25.82 22.70 19.69
C PHE A 376 25.58 22.14 18.28
N LEU A 377 25.12 22.91 17.28
CA LEU A 377 24.86 22.36 15.94
C LEU A 377 26.09 21.64 15.35
N ARG A 378 27.26 22.31 15.34
CA ARG A 378 28.51 21.69 14.87
C ARG A 378 28.88 20.46 15.70
N THR A 379 28.79 20.54 17.02
CA THR A 379 29.12 19.42 17.92
C THR A 379 28.22 18.21 17.65
N THR A 380 26.91 18.43 17.50
CA THR A 380 25.93 17.39 17.18
C THR A 380 26.21 16.78 15.81
N ALA A 381 26.53 17.61 14.82
CA ALA A 381 26.90 17.18 13.48
C ALA A 381 28.17 16.32 13.48
N VAL A 382 29.21 16.73 14.22
CA VAL A 382 30.47 15.97 14.35
C VAL A 382 30.22 14.61 14.99
N PHE A 383 29.47 14.57 16.09
CA PHE A 383 29.16 13.32 16.79
C PHE A 383 28.38 12.36 15.91
N ALA A 384 27.33 12.85 15.26
CA ALA A 384 26.55 12.04 14.36
C ALA A 384 27.35 11.53 13.16
N ARG A 385 28.17 12.38 12.53
CA ARG A 385 29.04 11.94 11.42
C ARG A 385 30.02 10.85 11.87
N HIS A 386 30.65 11.03 13.04
CA HIS A 386 31.55 10.03 13.62
C HIS A 386 30.86 8.71 13.91
N ASP A 387 29.69 8.75 14.57
CA ASP A 387 28.94 7.54 14.94
C ASP A 387 28.40 6.82 13.70
N LEU A 388 28.02 7.56 12.65
CA LEU A 388 27.63 6.99 11.36
C LEU A 388 28.82 6.30 10.69
N GLU A 389 29.98 6.96 10.63
CA GLU A 389 31.22 6.39 10.09
C GLU A 389 31.62 5.09 10.81
N LYS A 390 31.62 5.10 12.15
CA LYS A 390 31.89 3.90 12.96
C LYS A 390 30.89 2.77 12.70
N SER A 391 29.62 3.10 12.52
CA SER A 391 28.57 2.11 12.23
C SER A 391 28.74 1.50 10.83
N LEU A 392 29.10 2.32 9.84
CA LEU A 392 29.40 1.88 8.48
C LEU A 392 30.66 0.99 8.44
N ASP A 393 31.71 1.37 9.17
CA ASP A 393 32.94 0.58 9.29
C ASP A 393 32.69 -0.77 9.95
N LYS A 394 31.93 -0.79 11.06
CA LYS A 394 31.56 -2.02 11.78
C LYS A 394 30.83 -3.03 10.90
N MET A 395 30.00 -2.53 9.97
CA MET A 395 29.21 -3.36 9.05
C MET A 395 29.89 -3.55 7.69
N ASN A 396 31.13 -3.10 7.52
CA ASN A 396 31.93 -3.21 6.29
C ASN A 396 31.20 -2.69 5.04
N ILE A 397 30.59 -1.50 5.13
CA ILE A 397 29.83 -0.89 4.03
C ILE A 397 30.77 -0.32 2.96
N ASN A 398 30.80 -0.97 1.79
CA ASN A 398 31.71 -0.66 0.68
C ASN A 398 31.58 0.76 0.11
N ASN A 399 30.42 1.42 0.25
CA ASN A 399 30.17 2.77 -0.26
C ASN A 399 30.12 3.84 0.86
N LYS A 400 30.78 3.61 1.99
CA LYS A 400 30.74 4.51 3.16
C LYS A 400 31.04 5.97 2.83
N GLU A 401 32.02 6.25 1.97
CA GLU A 401 32.40 7.62 1.59
C GLU A 401 31.25 8.38 0.94
N LEU A 402 30.44 7.69 0.15
CA LEU A 402 29.30 8.28 -0.53
C LEU A 402 28.12 8.50 0.44
N VAL A 403 27.91 7.59 1.40
CA VAL A 403 26.93 7.77 2.48
C VAL A 403 27.29 9.00 3.31
N LEU A 404 28.56 9.11 3.72
CA LEU A 404 29.07 10.25 4.47
C LEU A 404 28.97 11.54 3.67
N LYS A 405 29.26 11.52 2.36
CA LYS A 405 29.07 12.69 1.49
C LYS A 405 27.62 13.16 1.45
N VAL A 406 26.66 12.25 1.27
CA VAL A 406 25.22 12.60 1.27
C VAL A 406 24.79 13.13 2.64
N TYR A 407 25.30 12.54 3.71
CA TYR A 407 25.10 13.05 5.07
C TYR A 407 25.64 14.49 5.21
N ASP A 408 26.88 14.73 4.79
CA ASP A 408 27.55 16.02 4.89
C ASP A 408 26.80 17.11 4.10
N GLU A 409 26.40 16.84 2.85
CA GLU A 409 25.63 17.77 2.00
C GLU A 409 24.33 18.23 2.68
N LYS A 410 23.62 17.29 3.31
CA LYS A 410 22.32 17.53 3.92
C LYS A 410 22.45 18.19 5.30
N MET A 411 23.48 17.88 6.08
CA MET A 411 23.79 18.60 7.32
C MET A 411 24.17 20.05 7.04
N ILE A 412 24.94 20.30 5.98
CA ILE A 412 25.28 21.66 5.53
C ILE A 412 24.02 22.41 5.10
N ASP A 413 23.16 21.80 4.28
CA ASP A 413 21.88 22.40 3.88
C ASP A 413 20.98 22.72 5.09
N TYR A 414 20.82 21.80 6.05
CA TYR A 414 20.10 22.06 7.29
C TYR A 414 20.68 23.23 8.07
N SER A 415 22.01 23.32 8.20
CA SER A 415 22.65 24.46 8.89
C SER A 415 22.37 25.80 8.20
N ASN A 416 22.31 25.82 6.87
CA ASN A 416 21.96 27.01 6.11
C ASN A 416 20.50 27.40 6.32
N GLN A 417 19.59 26.42 6.32
CA GLN A 417 18.18 26.65 6.56
C GLN A 417 17.90 27.12 8.00
N VAL A 418 18.58 26.56 9.00
CA VAL A 418 18.55 27.04 10.39
C VAL A 418 18.99 28.49 10.48
N ASN A 419 20.12 28.85 9.87
CA ASN A 419 20.64 30.22 9.89
C ASN A 419 19.68 31.19 9.19
N HIS A 420 19.12 30.80 8.04
CA HIS A 420 18.13 31.62 7.35
C HIS A 420 16.85 31.81 8.17
N HIS A 421 16.31 30.71 8.70
CA HIS A 421 15.10 30.70 9.52
C HIS A 421 15.26 31.56 10.78
N GLN A 422 16.39 31.41 11.49
CA GLN A 422 16.70 32.21 12.66
C GLN A 422 16.82 33.71 12.32
N LYS A 423 17.45 34.07 11.20
CA LYS A 423 17.53 35.48 10.75
C LYS A 423 16.15 36.05 10.46
N SER A 424 15.30 35.30 9.75
CA SER A 424 13.93 35.71 9.45
C SER A 424 13.10 35.88 10.72
N PHE A 425 13.08 34.86 11.60
CA PHE A 425 12.38 34.88 12.88
C PHE A 425 12.84 36.03 13.79
N MET A 426 14.15 36.25 13.90
CA MET A 426 14.70 37.36 14.70
C MET A 426 14.38 38.72 14.08
N SER A 427 14.35 38.85 12.75
CA SER A 427 13.98 40.10 12.07
C SER A 427 12.49 40.43 12.25
N GLU A 428 11.62 39.43 12.23
CA GLU A 428 10.18 39.56 12.52
C GLU A 428 9.97 39.97 13.98
N LYS A 429 10.64 39.31 14.92
CA LYS A 429 10.60 39.70 16.34
C LYS A 429 11.20 41.09 16.61
N THR A 430 12.19 41.53 15.83
CA THR A 430 12.76 42.89 15.98
C THR A 430 11.76 43.95 15.49
N LYS A 431 11.02 43.69 14.41
CA LYS A 431 9.92 44.55 13.93
C LYS A 431 8.74 44.61 14.92
N GLU A 432 8.43 43.49 15.57
CA GLU A 432 7.43 43.43 16.65
C GLU A 432 7.86 44.21 17.91
N VAL A 433 9.17 44.29 18.18
CA VAL A 433 9.72 45.02 19.34
C VAL A 433 9.87 46.53 19.06
N GLU A 434 10.22 46.94 17.84
CA GLU A 434 10.34 48.37 17.47
C GLU A 434 8.99 49.11 17.39
N THR A 435 7.88 48.39 17.33
CA THR A 435 6.53 48.96 17.30
C THR A 435 5.84 49.04 18.67
N ALA A 436 6.51 48.62 19.75
CA ALA A 436 5.92 48.56 21.08
C ALA A 436 6.43 49.67 22.03
N GLN A 437 5.57 50.67 22.30
CA GLN A 437 5.59 51.52 23.51
C GLN A 437 4.56 51.00 24.55
N PRO A 438 4.71 51.34 25.84
CA PRO A 438 4.40 50.43 26.94
C PRO A 438 2.90 50.26 27.27
N GLU A 439 2.55 48.99 27.55
CA GLU A 439 1.39 48.44 28.25
C GLU A 439 -0.03 48.79 27.73
N GLN A 440 -0.65 47.82 27.06
CA GLN A 440 -1.87 47.15 27.51
C GLN A 440 -2.03 45.78 26.79
N GLU A 441 -2.16 44.70 27.57
CA GLU A 441 -2.29 43.30 27.12
C GLU A 441 -3.41 43.12 26.06
N GLN A 442 -3.09 42.50 24.92
CA GLN A 442 -4.09 41.89 24.03
C GLN A 442 -3.72 40.45 23.66
N ALA A 443 -4.72 39.59 23.78
CA ALA A 443 -4.71 38.12 23.82
C ALA A 443 -4.60 37.45 22.42
N PRO A 444 -4.25 36.14 22.33
CA PRO A 444 -4.00 35.45 21.06
C PRO A 444 -5.27 35.29 20.20
N THR A 445 -5.09 35.30 18.89
CA THR A 445 -6.16 35.28 17.87
C THR A 445 -7.06 34.04 18.01
N GLN A 446 -8.37 34.29 18.15
CA GLN A 446 -9.40 33.32 18.51
C GLN A 446 -9.97 32.53 17.31
N LYS A 447 -10.13 31.20 17.44
CA LYS A 447 -10.76 30.30 16.44
C LYS A 447 -12.19 30.72 16.10
N THR A 448 -12.59 30.62 14.82
CA THR A 448 -13.94 30.97 14.35
C THR A 448 -14.97 29.86 14.63
N GLU A 449 -16.27 30.20 14.69
CA GLU A 449 -17.37 29.24 14.94
C GLU A 449 -17.39 28.08 13.93
N LYS A 450 -17.03 28.36 12.66
CA LYS A 450 -17.01 27.37 11.58
C LYS A 450 -15.90 26.33 11.79
N GLU A 451 -14.73 26.78 12.25
CA GLU A 451 -13.59 25.91 12.53
C GLU A 451 -13.87 25.02 13.74
N ILE A 452 -14.49 25.57 14.79
CA ILE A 452 -14.91 24.83 15.98
C ILE A 452 -15.92 23.73 15.62
N LYS A 453 -16.93 24.03 14.80
CA LYS A 453 -17.91 23.02 14.33
C LYS A 453 -17.27 21.91 13.51
N GLN A 454 -16.28 22.24 12.69
CA GLN A 454 -15.57 21.26 11.87
C GLN A 454 -14.65 20.37 12.72
N GLU A 455 -13.99 20.93 13.73
CA GLU A 455 -13.18 20.19 14.70
C GLU A 455 -14.02 19.17 15.47
N ILE A 456 -15.17 19.59 15.99
CA ILE A 456 -16.12 18.72 16.70
C ILE A 456 -16.64 17.59 15.78
N LYS A 457 -16.96 17.91 14.53
CA LYS A 457 -17.43 16.92 13.55
C LYS A 457 -16.38 15.83 13.31
N THR A 458 -15.13 16.23 13.10
CA THR A 458 -14.02 15.29 12.87
C THR A 458 -13.77 14.42 14.11
N LEU A 459 -13.79 15.02 15.30
CA LEU A 459 -13.60 14.31 16.57
C LEU A 459 -14.64 13.20 16.77
N ILE A 460 -15.92 13.50 16.53
CA ILE A 460 -17.01 12.54 16.69
C ILE A 460 -16.96 11.45 15.62
N GLN A 461 -16.68 11.81 14.36
CA GLN A 461 -16.58 10.84 13.27
C GLN A 461 -15.45 9.82 13.51
N ASN A 462 -14.31 10.28 14.00
CA ASN A 462 -13.19 9.40 14.34
C ASN A 462 -13.54 8.48 15.51
N GLY A 463 -14.15 9.02 16.57
CA GLY A 463 -14.50 8.21 17.74
C GLY A 463 -15.59 7.17 17.45
N VAL A 464 -16.54 7.45 16.55
CA VAL A 464 -17.52 6.44 16.12
C VAL A 464 -16.87 5.35 15.26
N ARG A 465 -15.86 5.71 14.46
CA ARG A 465 -15.11 4.79 13.58
C ARG A 465 -14.22 3.84 14.37
N ASP A 466 -13.47 4.34 15.34
CA ASP A 466 -12.54 3.52 16.13
C ASP A 466 -13.24 2.77 17.29
N GLY A 467 -14.50 3.10 17.57
CA GLY A 467 -15.29 2.45 18.62
C GLY A 467 -15.15 3.11 20.00
N SER A 468 -14.39 4.20 20.11
CA SER A 468 -14.28 4.99 21.35
C SER A 468 -15.54 5.78 21.68
N ILE A 469 -16.44 6.01 20.70
CA ILE A 469 -17.77 6.59 20.90
C ILE A 469 -18.83 5.52 20.59
N LYS A 470 -19.45 4.98 21.66
CA LYS A 470 -20.50 3.96 21.62
C LYS A 470 -21.87 4.58 21.88
N GLU A 471 -21.92 5.58 22.74
CA GLU A 471 -23.13 6.28 23.17
C GLU A 471 -22.88 7.78 23.41
N ARG A 472 -23.95 8.51 23.75
CA ARG A 472 -23.88 9.97 23.96
C ARG A 472 -22.92 10.38 25.10
N SER A 473 -22.76 9.53 26.12
CA SER A 473 -21.84 9.74 27.25
C SER A 473 -20.42 9.98 26.74
N ASP A 474 -19.98 9.13 25.82
CA ASP A 474 -18.63 9.14 25.26
C ASP A 474 -18.39 10.41 24.43
N ILE A 475 -19.42 10.91 23.74
CA ILE A 475 -19.35 12.20 23.02
C ILE A 475 -19.06 13.34 24.00
N ILE A 476 -19.75 13.36 25.14
CA ILE A 476 -19.58 14.41 26.16
C ILE A 476 -18.19 14.34 26.78
N GLU A 477 -17.70 13.14 27.07
CA GLU A 477 -16.35 12.91 27.58
C GLU A 477 -15.30 13.38 26.57
N LYS A 478 -15.42 12.97 25.31
CA LYS A 478 -14.49 13.36 24.25
C LYS A 478 -14.44 14.87 24.02
N LEU A 479 -15.58 15.54 24.09
CA LEU A 479 -15.65 17.00 24.00
C LEU A 479 -14.89 17.67 25.16
N LYS A 480 -15.05 17.18 26.40
CA LYS A 480 -14.35 17.71 27.56
C LYS A 480 -12.84 17.47 27.50
N GLU A 481 -12.40 16.28 27.10
CA GLU A 481 -10.98 15.94 26.90
C GLU A 481 -10.30 16.88 25.90
N ASN A 482 -11.04 17.34 24.90
CA ASN A 482 -10.53 18.24 23.85
C ASN A 482 -10.78 19.72 24.16
N GLY A 483 -11.02 20.06 25.42
CA GLY A 483 -11.11 21.44 25.90
C GLY A 483 -12.44 22.14 25.61
N PHE A 484 -13.49 21.42 25.17
CA PHE A 484 -14.82 22.01 24.99
C PHE A 484 -15.61 21.99 26.30
N ASN A 485 -16.17 23.14 26.65
CA ASN A 485 -17.00 23.28 27.85
C ASN A 485 -18.48 23.01 27.53
N VAL A 486 -19.03 21.92 28.05
CA VAL A 486 -20.45 21.55 27.92
C VAL A 486 -21.29 22.30 28.95
N ILE A 487 -22.13 23.22 28.49
CA ILE A 487 -22.93 24.09 29.36
C ILE A 487 -24.38 23.65 29.53
N ARG A 488 -24.93 22.87 28.59
CA ARG A 488 -26.30 22.37 28.68
C ARG A 488 -26.52 21.08 27.90
N GLU A 489 -27.26 20.17 28.52
CA GLU A 489 -27.65 18.89 27.94
C GLU A 489 -29.17 18.75 27.88
N ASN A 490 -29.71 18.72 26.68
CA ASN A 490 -31.13 18.47 26.44
C ASN A 490 -31.34 17.08 25.82
N LYS A 491 -32.58 16.60 25.83
CA LYS A 491 -32.95 15.28 25.25
C LYS A 491 -32.49 15.08 23.79
N LYS A 492 -32.41 16.15 23.00
CA LYS A 492 -32.06 16.13 21.57
C LYS A 492 -30.83 16.96 21.19
N SER A 493 -30.13 17.56 22.15
CA SER A 493 -29.02 18.48 21.83
C SER A 493 -28.02 18.62 22.98
N ILE A 494 -26.78 18.97 22.63
CA ILE A 494 -25.72 19.40 23.55
C ILE A 494 -25.38 20.85 23.22
N THR A 495 -25.24 21.73 24.22
CA THR A 495 -24.79 23.11 24.02
C THR A 495 -23.40 23.29 24.62
N LEU A 496 -22.49 23.85 23.84
CA LEU A 496 -21.11 24.16 24.23
C LEU A 496 -20.92 25.67 24.40
N SER A 497 -20.13 26.05 25.41
CA SER A 497 -19.67 27.42 25.59
C SER A 497 -18.75 27.81 24.44
N ASN A 498 -19.01 28.94 23.81
CA ASN A 498 -18.08 29.56 22.87
C ASN A 498 -17.59 30.90 23.47
N PRO A 499 -16.34 30.99 23.96
CA PRO A 499 -15.84 32.22 24.56
C PRO A 499 -15.75 33.40 23.57
N ASN A 500 -15.86 33.12 22.27
CA ASN A 500 -15.60 34.09 21.20
C ASN A 500 -16.89 34.47 20.44
N GLY A 501 -18.07 34.04 20.90
CA GLY A 501 -19.32 34.25 20.16
C GLY A 501 -20.55 33.59 20.79
N LYS A 502 -21.56 33.28 19.98
CA LYS A 502 -22.75 32.57 20.46
C LYS A 502 -22.41 31.12 20.80
N ASP A 503 -23.06 30.61 21.84
CA ASP A 503 -23.02 29.21 22.23
C ASP A 503 -23.31 28.29 21.05
N ILE A 504 -22.55 27.19 20.97
CA ILE A 504 -22.65 26.25 19.87
C ILE A 504 -23.63 25.15 20.27
N ARG A 505 -24.77 25.10 19.58
CA ARG A 505 -25.74 24.03 19.72
C ARG A 505 -25.40 22.90 18.76
N LEU A 506 -25.18 21.71 19.32
CA LEU A 506 -25.04 20.45 18.61
C LEU A 506 -26.37 19.70 18.68
N ASP A 507 -27.01 19.51 17.54
CA ASP A 507 -28.27 18.80 17.39
C ASP A 507 -28.21 17.78 16.24
N GLY A 508 -29.18 16.86 16.24
CA GLY A 508 -29.18 15.69 15.37
C GLY A 508 -29.23 14.38 16.16
N GLU A 509 -29.40 13.28 15.42
CA GLU A 509 -29.62 11.94 15.99
C GLU A 509 -28.50 11.51 16.96
N LEU A 510 -27.25 11.81 16.58
CA LEU A 510 -26.03 11.52 17.34
C LEU A 510 -26.01 12.18 18.74
N PHE A 511 -26.74 13.27 18.92
CA PHE A 511 -26.75 14.05 20.16
C PHE A 511 -27.98 13.77 21.05
N THR A 512 -28.82 12.82 20.66
CA THR A 512 -30.00 12.41 21.42
C THR A 512 -29.64 11.49 22.59
N LYS A 513 -30.38 11.56 23.70
CA LYS A 513 -30.09 10.77 24.91
C LYS A 513 -30.08 9.24 24.69
N ASN A 514 -30.74 8.76 23.64
CA ASN A 514 -30.83 7.34 23.32
C ASN A 514 -29.92 6.94 22.14
N TYR A 515 -28.96 7.79 21.79
CA TYR A 515 -28.03 7.50 20.72
C TYR A 515 -27.18 6.26 21.06
N ASN A 516 -27.13 5.34 20.11
CA ASN A 516 -26.26 4.17 20.15
C ASN A 516 -25.62 4.02 18.76
N ALA A 517 -24.30 4.05 18.71
CA ALA A 517 -23.55 4.09 17.47
C ALA A 517 -23.76 2.83 16.61
N LEU A 518 -23.70 1.64 17.23
CA LEU A 518 -23.93 0.38 16.53
C LEU A 518 -25.36 0.29 15.97
N LYS A 519 -26.37 0.68 16.77
CA LYS A 519 -27.77 0.65 16.34
C LYS A 519 -28.02 1.60 15.17
N SER A 520 -27.53 2.84 15.26
CA SER A 520 -27.68 3.85 14.21
C SER A 520 -26.93 3.43 12.93
N LEU A 521 -25.73 2.84 13.04
CA LEU A 521 -25.01 2.28 11.90
C LEU A 521 -25.77 1.13 11.25
N ASN A 522 -26.28 0.18 12.02
CA ASN A 522 -27.06 -0.94 11.51
C ASN A 522 -28.32 -0.45 10.77
N GLU A 523 -29.04 0.52 11.35
CA GLU A 523 -30.19 1.16 10.71
C GLU A 523 -29.80 1.87 9.41
N SER A 524 -28.69 2.61 9.39
CA SER A 524 -28.22 3.32 8.19
C SER A 524 -27.87 2.41 7.02
N LEU A 525 -27.50 1.16 7.30
CA LEU A 525 -27.14 0.13 6.32
C LEU A 525 -28.36 -0.68 5.84
N ASN A 526 -29.58 -0.36 6.32
CA ASN A 526 -30.79 -1.01 5.85
C ASN A 526 -31.11 -0.69 4.38
N PRO A 527 -31.64 -1.65 3.59
CA PRO A 527 -31.95 -1.44 2.18
C PRO A 527 -32.74 -0.16 1.90
N GLU A 528 -33.78 0.10 2.70
CA GLU A 528 -34.62 1.29 2.57
C GLU A 528 -33.83 2.58 2.79
N ASN A 529 -33.04 2.64 3.88
CA ASN A 529 -32.25 3.83 4.24
C ASN A 529 -31.07 4.04 3.27
N VAL A 530 -30.47 2.96 2.77
CA VAL A 530 -29.41 3.01 1.74
C VAL A 530 -30.01 3.51 0.42
N LYS A 531 -31.20 3.05 0.05
CA LYS A 531 -31.91 3.47 -1.17
C LYS A 531 -32.37 4.93 -1.10
N GLU A 532 -32.84 5.37 0.07
CA GLU A 532 -33.20 6.77 0.32
C GLU A 532 -31.97 7.69 0.21
N LYS A 533 -30.84 7.28 0.81
CA LYS A 533 -29.60 8.07 0.83
C LYS A 533 -28.83 8.03 -0.49
N TYR A 534 -28.91 6.93 -1.24
CA TYR A 534 -28.23 6.72 -2.51
C TYR A 534 -29.19 6.21 -3.61
N PRO A 535 -30.10 7.06 -4.12
CA PRO A 535 -31.10 6.65 -5.11
C PRO A 535 -30.52 6.10 -6.43
N GLN A 536 -29.29 6.51 -6.76
CA GLN A 536 -28.54 6.06 -7.93
C GLN A 536 -27.84 4.70 -7.78
N MET A 537 -27.82 4.12 -6.57
CA MET A 537 -27.18 2.82 -6.34
C MET A 537 -28.05 1.70 -6.96
N SER A 538 -27.43 0.75 -7.68
CA SER A 538 -28.16 -0.38 -8.27
C SER A 538 -28.81 -1.26 -7.18
N ASP A 539 -29.97 -1.84 -7.48
CA ASP A 539 -30.66 -2.76 -6.56
C ASP A 539 -29.77 -3.97 -6.19
N GLU A 540 -28.89 -4.40 -7.10
CA GLU A 540 -27.87 -5.43 -6.82
C GLU A 540 -26.87 -4.99 -5.75
N ASN A 541 -26.37 -3.76 -5.81
CA ASN A 541 -25.43 -3.25 -4.82
C ASN A 541 -26.13 -3.01 -3.47
N ILE A 542 -27.37 -2.55 -3.47
CA ILE A 542 -28.18 -2.43 -2.24
C ILE A 542 -28.37 -3.80 -1.57
N ALA A 543 -28.64 -4.85 -2.37
CA ALA A 543 -28.74 -6.22 -1.87
C ALA A 543 -27.40 -6.71 -1.28
N LYS A 544 -26.26 -6.40 -1.92
CA LYS A 544 -24.92 -6.76 -1.40
C LYS A 544 -24.58 -6.02 -0.11
N VAL A 545 -24.94 -4.74 0.04
CA VAL A 545 -24.78 -3.99 1.29
C VAL A 545 -25.55 -4.67 2.43
N ASN A 546 -26.79 -5.10 2.16
CA ASN A 546 -27.61 -5.83 3.13
C ASN A 546 -27.00 -7.18 3.51
N LEU A 547 -26.51 -7.95 2.54
CA LEU A 547 -25.82 -9.22 2.81
C LEU A 547 -24.58 -9.03 3.69
N TRP A 548 -23.82 -7.97 3.44
CA TRP A 548 -22.66 -7.62 4.25
C TRP A 548 -23.02 -7.17 5.66
N ARG A 549 -24.11 -6.40 5.82
CA ARG A 549 -24.66 -6.06 7.13
C ARG A 549 -24.99 -7.31 7.95
N GLU A 550 -25.71 -8.27 7.36
CA GLU A 550 -26.03 -9.54 8.00
C GLU A 550 -24.78 -10.38 8.32
N ASN A 551 -23.81 -10.40 7.41
CA ASN A 551 -22.55 -11.09 7.64
C ASN A 551 -21.80 -10.52 8.85
N VAL A 552 -21.71 -9.19 8.99
CA VAL A 552 -21.09 -8.53 10.13
C VAL A 552 -21.80 -8.88 11.45
N LEU A 553 -23.13 -8.92 11.45
CA LEU A 553 -23.91 -9.33 12.62
C LEU A 553 -23.62 -10.79 13.02
N SER A 554 -23.45 -11.68 12.04
CA SER A 554 -23.19 -13.11 12.26
C SER A 554 -21.73 -13.46 12.59
N ARG A 555 -20.76 -12.69 12.07
CA ARG A 555 -19.33 -13.04 12.08
C ARG A 555 -18.58 -12.54 13.31
N TYR A 556 -19.00 -11.42 13.87
CA TYR A 556 -18.33 -10.80 15.02
C TYR A 556 -19.17 -10.99 16.27
N ASP A 557 -18.54 -11.45 17.34
CA ASP A 557 -19.20 -11.72 18.62
C ASP A 557 -19.33 -10.47 19.49
N THR A 558 -18.47 -9.47 19.29
CA THR A 558 -18.43 -8.24 20.12
C THR A 558 -19.09 -7.05 19.42
N ASN A 559 -19.79 -6.22 20.20
CA ASN A 559 -20.44 -5.01 19.68
C ASN A 559 -19.42 -3.99 19.12
N GLU A 560 -18.21 -3.95 19.66
CA GLU A 560 -17.14 -3.09 19.19
C GLU A 560 -16.61 -3.52 17.82
N ALA A 561 -16.38 -4.83 17.62
CA ALA A 561 -15.99 -5.35 16.32
C ALA A 561 -17.09 -5.18 15.27
N ARG A 562 -18.36 -5.38 15.65
CA ARG A 562 -19.52 -5.08 14.79
C ARG A 562 -19.58 -3.60 14.40
N GLN A 563 -19.40 -2.70 15.37
CA GLN A 563 -19.43 -1.26 15.12
C GLN A 563 -18.31 -0.83 14.17
N ASN A 564 -17.09 -1.34 14.38
CA ASN A 564 -15.95 -1.06 13.52
C ASN A 564 -16.21 -1.55 12.07
N ALA A 565 -16.65 -2.79 11.91
CA ALA A 565 -16.96 -3.37 10.60
C ALA A 565 -18.14 -2.66 9.89
N MET A 566 -19.20 -2.31 10.61
CA MET A 566 -20.32 -1.55 10.06
C MET A 566 -19.93 -0.12 9.68
N SER A 567 -19.08 0.53 10.48
CA SER A 567 -18.55 1.86 10.15
C SER A 567 -17.73 1.83 8.86
N ARG A 568 -16.88 0.81 8.68
CA ARG A 568 -16.13 0.59 7.43
C ARG A 568 -17.07 0.40 6.23
N LEU A 569 -18.08 -0.45 6.36
CA LEU A 569 -19.07 -0.67 5.30
C LEU A 569 -19.84 0.61 4.94
N ASN A 570 -20.26 1.38 5.95
CA ASN A 570 -20.98 2.64 5.74
C ASN A 570 -20.11 3.70 5.02
N ASN A 571 -18.80 3.72 5.31
CA ASN A 571 -17.87 4.67 4.70
C ASN A 571 -17.61 4.42 3.21
N VAL A 572 -17.75 3.18 2.73
CA VAL A 572 -17.54 2.87 1.30
C VAL A 572 -18.79 3.06 0.44
N LEU A 573 -19.97 3.24 1.03
CA LEU A 573 -21.23 3.40 0.29
C LEU A 573 -21.24 4.52 -0.76
N PRO A 574 -20.62 5.70 -0.55
CA PRO A 574 -20.54 6.73 -1.59
C PRO A 574 -19.82 6.26 -2.87
N ASP A 575 -18.76 5.46 -2.73
CA ASP A 575 -17.98 4.97 -3.87
C ASP A 575 -18.69 3.81 -4.58
N VAL A 576 -19.41 2.99 -3.81
CA VAL A 576 -20.31 1.96 -4.37
C VAL A 576 -21.46 2.59 -5.14
N ALA A 577 -22.08 3.63 -4.57
CA ALA A 577 -23.19 4.34 -5.20
C ALA A 577 -22.76 5.06 -6.48
N SER A 578 -21.50 5.50 -6.57
CA SER A 578 -20.95 6.17 -7.76
C SER A 578 -20.32 5.21 -8.77
N GLY A 579 -20.32 3.89 -8.50
CA GLY A 579 -19.73 2.88 -9.36
C GLY A 579 -18.20 2.88 -9.39
N LYS A 580 -17.55 3.60 -8.47
CA LYS A 580 -16.09 3.61 -8.30
C LYS A 580 -15.59 2.36 -7.58
N LEU A 581 -16.46 1.71 -6.82
CA LEU A 581 -16.17 0.51 -6.06
C LEU A 581 -17.25 -0.54 -6.32
N GLU A 582 -16.85 -1.74 -6.73
CA GLU A 582 -17.74 -2.90 -6.78
C GLU A 582 -17.67 -3.68 -5.47
N LEU A 583 -18.80 -3.82 -4.78
CA LEU A 583 -18.91 -4.70 -3.62
C LEU A 583 -18.94 -6.17 -4.08
N GLY A 584 -18.06 -6.99 -3.51
CA GLY A 584 -18.16 -8.44 -3.59
C GLY A 584 -19.29 -9.00 -2.72
N TYR A 585 -19.53 -10.30 -2.80
CA TYR A 585 -20.45 -11.01 -1.89
C TYR A 585 -19.73 -11.41 -0.59
N PRO A 586 -20.39 -11.38 0.57
CA PRO A 586 -19.81 -11.83 1.83
C PRO A 586 -19.56 -13.34 1.84
N ILE A 587 -18.45 -13.76 2.45
CA ILE A 587 -18.16 -15.17 2.71
C ILE A 587 -19.05 -15.62 3.88
N PRO A 588 -19.90 -16.65 3.71
CA PRO A 588 -20.70 -17.17 4.82
C PRO A 588 -19.80 -17.73 5.94
N PRO A 589 -20.22 -17.67 7.22
CA PRO A 589 -19.49 -18.31 8.31
C PRO A 589 -19.31 -19.81 8.01
N ASN A 590 -18.08 -20.32 8.07
CA ASN A 590 -17.82 -21.76 7.94
C ASN A 590 -18.62 -22.51 9.02
N GLU A 591 -19.55 -23.39 8.63
CA GLU A 591 -20.12 -24.40 9.53
C GLU A 591 -19.04 -25.46 9.83
N ILE A 592 -18.13 -25.17 10.75
CA ILE A 592 -17.34 -26.23 11.39
C ILE A 592 -18.23 -26.83 12.47
N LYS A 593 -18.99 -27.88 12.14
CA LYS A 593 -19.38 -28.88 13.13
C LYS A 593 -18.26 -29.92 13.19
N PRO A 594 -17.43 -29.95 14.24
CA PRO A 594 -16.49 -31.05 14.40
C PRO A 594 -17.27 -32.28 14.84
N GLU A 595 -17.50 -33.22 13.94
CA GLU A 595 -17.91 -34.57 14.30
C GLU A 595 -16.66 -35.31 14.78
N ILE A 596 -16.34 -35.14 16.06
CA ILE A 596 -15.25 -35.87 16.72
C ILE A 596 -15.82 -37.22 17.14
N GLU A 597 -15.61 -38.26 16.33
CA GLU A 597 -15.67 -39.63 16.84
C GLU A 597 -14.48 -39.83 17.81
N VAL A 598 -14.75 -39.68 19.10
CA VAL A 598 -13.83 -40.09 20.15
C VAL A 598 -13.82 -41.63 20.19
N ARG A 599 -12.84 -42.26 19.52
CA ARG A 599 -12.44 -43.62 19.92
C ARG A 599 -11.72 -43.53 21.25
N VAL A 600 -12.45 -43.83 22.31
CA VAL A 600 -11.89 -44.11 23.63
C VAL A 600 -11.10 -45.42 23.54
N PRO A 601 -9.80 -45.48 23.90
CA PRO A 601 -9.15 -46.75 24.18
C PRO A 601 -9.66 -47.24 25.53
N ASP A 602 -10.46 -48.32 25.52
CA ASP A 602 -10.92 -48.99 26.73
C ASP A 602 -9.73 -49.72 27.38
N SER A 603 -9.10 -49.08 28.36
CA SER A 603 -8.21 -49.73 29.32
C SER A 603 -8.97 -49.96 30.62
N GLY A 604 -9.51 -51.17 30.76
CA GLY A 604 -10.31 -51.56 31.92
C GLY A 604 -10.42 -53.07 32.08
N ASP A 605 -9.29 -53.71 32.37
CA ASP A 605 -9.14 -55.06 32.93
C ASP A 605 -10.37 -55.62 33.66
N ARG A 606 -10.91 -56.75 33.17
CA ARG A 606 -11.46 -57.85 34.00
C ARG A 606 -11.28 -59.21 33.33
N SER A 607 -10.19 -59.88 33.71
CA SER A 607 -10.20 -61.24 34.30
C SER A 607 -11.27 -62.29 33.88
N ARG A 608 -10.74 -63.40 33.34
CA ARG A 608 -11.02 -64.83 33.64
C ARG A 608 -12.20 -65.59 33.01
N SER A 609 -11.81 -66.83 32.67
CA SER A 609 -12.57 -68.07 32.44
C SER A 609 -13.33 -68.13 31.11
N ARG A 610 -13.16 -69.15 30.26
CA ARG A 610 -12.85 -70.56 30.50
C ARG A 610 -12.29 -71.18 29.22
#